data_AF-A0AAW2EZM8-F1
#
_entry.id   AF-A0AAW2EZM8-F1
#
_cell.length_a   1.000
_cell.length_b   1.000
_cell.length_c   1.000
_cell.angle_alpha   90.00
_cell.angle_beta   90.00
_cell.angle_gamma   90.00
#
_symmetry.space_group_name_H-M   'P 1'
#
loop_
_entity.id
_entity.type
_entity.pdbx_description
1 polymer ?
#
loop_
_entity_poly.entity_id
_entity_poly.type
_entity_poly.pdbx_seq_one_letter_code
_entity_poly.pdbx_strand_id
1 'polypeptide(L)'
;MYFVRQEEVVEGACSCAAFPVGGTKPIIEQTLQYSVNCKRDAAENCQQLCVILAKIFRHRAPVLICEKLDTHVENLKLAIYTKSCDTDLWMHTGLAEYIEPICCRGEKIVTCDEATSIIEN
;
A
#
# COMPACT_ATOMS: atom_id res chain seq x y z
N MET A 1 36.14 -26.17 -22.18
CA MET A 1 34.90 -25.59 -22.74
C MET A 1 34.02 -25.26 -21.53
N TYR A 2 34.02 -24.01 -21.07
CA TYR A 2 33.27 -23.59 -19.89
C TYR A 2 31.86 -23.18 -20.33
N PHE A 3 30.84 -23.92 -19.89
CA PHE A 3 29.45 -23.51 -20.04
C PHE A 3 29.16 -22.42 -19.00
N VAL A 4 29.18 -21.15 -19.43
CA VAL A 4 28.59 -20.06 -18.64
C VAL A 4 27.08 -20.20 -18.78
N ARG A 5 26.42 -20.69 -17.74
CA ARG A 5 24.96 -20.71 -17.66
C ARG A 5 24.51 -19.25 -17.53
N GLN A 6 24.05 -18.64 -18.63
CA GLN A 6 23.38 -17.34 -18.58
C GLN A 6 22.06 -17.55 -17.84
N GLU A 7 22.00 -17.17 -16.56
CA GLU A 7 20.73 -16.98 -15.88
C GLU A 7 20.05 -15.76 -16.52
N GLU A 8 18.94 -15.97 -17.22
CA GLU A 8 18.11 -14.88 -17.72
C GLU A 8 17.73 -13.97 -16.56
N VAL A 9 18.10 -12.70 -16.65
CA VAL A 9 17.68 -11.68 -15.69
C VAL A 9 16.24 -11.34 -16.04
N VAL A 10 15.29 -11.99 -15.35
CA VAL A 10 13.89 -11.58 -15.42
C VAL A 10 13.78 -10.27 -14.63
N GLU A 11 13.62 -9.16 -15.35
CA GLU A 11 13.31 -7.87 -14.77
C GLU A 11 11.78 -7.73 -14.64
N GLY A 12 11.31 -7.11 -13.57
CA GLY A 12 9.89 -6.87 -13.37
C GLY A 12 9.63 -5.68 -12.46
N ALA A 13 8.39 -5.19 -12.45
CA ALA A 13 8.02 -4.00 -11.70
C ALA A 13 7.73 -4.30 -10.22
N CYS A 14 7.97 -3.31 -9.36
CA CYS A 14 7.39 -3.28 -8.02
C CYS A 14 6.10 -2.46 -8.05
N SER A 15 5.03 -2.96 -7.45
CA SER A 15 3.83 -2.18 -7.17
C SER A 15 3.59 -2.08 -5.67
N CYS A 16 3.06 -0.94 -5.26
CA CYS A 16 2.72 -0.58 -3.90
C CYS A 16 1.26 -0.21 -3.84
N ALA A 17 0.56 -0.69 -2.83
CA ALA A 17 -0.86 -0.40 -2.70
C ALA A 17 -1.30 -0.24 -1.26
N ALA A 18 -2.26 0.67 -1.07
CA ALA A 18 -2.95 0.88 0.19
C ALA A 18 -4.32 0.20 0.12
N PHE A 19 -4.56 -0.75 1.02
CA PHE A 19 -5.82 -1.48 1.14
C PHE A 19 -6.56 -1.05 2.40
N PRO A 20 -7.90 -1.05 2.41
CA PRO A 20 -8.64 -1.06 3.66
C PRO A 20 -8.27 -2.32 4.44
N VAL A 21 -8.12 -2.24 5.77
CA VAL A 21 -7.99 -3.44 6.60
C VAL A 21 -9.23 -4.31 6.42
N GLY A 22 -9.05 -5.58 6.02
CA GLY A 22 -10.14 -6.51 5.69
C GLY A 22 -10.72 -6.35 4.28
N GLY A 23 -10.24 -5.38 3.49
CA GLY A 23 -10.63 -5.18 2.10
C GLY A 23 -9.84 -6.07 1.13
N THR A 24 -10.42 -6.30 -0.06
CA THR A 24 -9.82 -7.12 -1.12
C THR A 24 -9.33 -6.31 -2.32
N LYS A 25 -9.57 -5.00 -2.35
CA LYS A 25 -9.19 -4.10 -3.45
C LYS A 25 -8.36 -2.92 -2.92
N PRO A 26 -7.34 -2.49 -3.68
CA PRO A 26 -6.57 -1.32 -3.31
C PRO A 26 -7.40 -0.05 -3.51
N ILE A 27 -7.20 0.92 -2.63
CA ILE A 27 -7.74 2.28 -2.80
C ILE A 27 -6.79 3.07 -3.72
N ILE A 28 -5.49 2.97 -3.44
CA ILE A 28 -4.41 3.56 -4.22
C ILE A 28 -3.45 2.43 -4.57
N GLU A 29 -3.04 2.40 -5.83
CA GLU A 29 -2.00 1.53 -6.36
C GLU A 29 -0.99 2.37 -7.13
N GLN A 30 0.29 2.11 -6.91
CA GLN A 30 1.39 2.77 -7.57
C GLN A 30 2.42 1.73 -8.01
N THR A 31 2.55 1.55 -9.33
CA THR A 31 3.68 0.82 -9.92
C THR A 31 4.89 1.74 -9.98
N LEU A 32 6.02 1.29 -9.44
CA LEU A 32 7.28 2.01 -9.45
C LEU A 32 7.93 1.90 -10.82
N GLN A 33 8.42 3.02 -11.35
CA GLN A 33 9.14 3.04 -12.63
C GLN A 33 10.61 2.65 -12.47
N TYR A 34 10.85 1.55 -11.75
CA TYR A 34 12.17 0.96 -11.56
C TYR A 34 12.02 -0.55 -11.66
N SER A 35 12.75 -1.15 -12.61
CA SER A 35 12.83 -2.60 -12.75
C SER A 35 13.68 -3.19 -11.63
N VAL A 36 13.15 -4.18 -10.94
CA VAL A 36 13.93 -5.01 -10.04
C VAL A 36 14.33 -6.31 -10.73
N ASN A 37 15.52 -6.80 -10.41
CA ASN A 37 15.93 -8.14 -10.80
C ASN A 37 15.14 -9.16 -9.97
N CYS A 38 14.30 -9.97 -10.61
CA CYS A 38 13.36 -10.90 -9.98
C CYS A 38 13.97 -12.15 -9.35
N LYS A 39 15.23 -12.05 -8.94
CA LYS A 39 15.91 -13.03 -8.10
C LYS A 39 15.49 -12.88 -6.63
N ARG A 40 16.08 -13.69 -5.75
CA ARG A 40 15.68 -13.87 -4.34
C ARG A 40 15.48 -12.58 -3.53
N ASP A 41 16.17 -11.49 -3.89
CA ASP A 41 16.15 -10.24 -3.12
C ASP A 41 15.13 -9.22 -3.65
N ALA A 42 14.44 -9.51 -4.76
CA ALA A 42 13.48 -8.60 -5.38
C ALA A 42 12.31 -8.24 -4.45
N ALA A 43 11.78 -9.26 -3.76
CA ALA A 43 10.65 -9.09 -2.85
C ALA A 43 11.00 -8.18 -1.67
N GLU A 44 12.18 -8.39 -1.07
CA GLU A 44 12.66 -7.55 0.04
C GLU A 44 12.91 -6.11 -0.42
N ASN A 45 13.55 -5.92 -1.57
CA ASN A 45 13.79 -4.59 -2.13
C ASN A 45 12.48 -3.86 -2.46
N CYS A 46 11.54 -4.52 -3.12
CA CYS A 46 10.21 -3.95 -3.40
C CYS A 46 9.49 -3.58 -2.10
N GLN A 47 9.53 -4.45 -1.09
CA GLN A 47 8.93 -4.19 0.20
C GLN A 47 9.56 -2.97 0.89
N GLN A 48 10.89 -2.88 0.95
CA GLN A 48 11.59 -1.76 1.56
C GLN A 48 11.27 -0.43 0.86
N LEU A 49 11.28 -0.41 -0.47
CA LEU A 49 10.89 0.77 -1.26
C LEU A 49 9.43 1.17 -0.94
N CYS A 50 8.54 0.19 -0.84
CA CYS A 50 7.15 0.43 -0.51
C CYS A 50 6.95 1.07 0.85
N VAL A 51 7.66 0.55 1.86
CA VAL A 51 7.64 1.08 3.22
C VAL A 51 8.19 2.50 3.25
N ILE A 52 9.26 2.80 2.52
CA ILE A 52 9.82 4.15 2.43
C ILE A 52 8.80 5.12 1.82
N LEU A 53 8.17 4.74 0.71
CA LEU A 53 7.15 5.56 0.06
C LEU A 53 5.96 5.81 0.99
N ALA A 54 5.43 4.76 1.61
CA ALA A 54 4.35 4.89 2.59
C ALA A 54 4.73 5.89 3.70
N LYS A 55 5.97 5.85 4.18
CA LYS A 55 6.48 6.78 5.18
C LYS A 55 6.55 8.23 4.69
N ILE A 56 7.07 8.44 3.48
CA ILE A 56 7.16 9.77 2.86
C ILE A 56 5.77 10.40 2.70
N PHE A 57 4.78 9.58 2.33
CA PHE A 57 3.42 10.05 2.10
C PHE A 57 2.54 10.07 3.36
N ARG A 58 3.04 9.77 4.57
CA ARG A 58 2.24 9.70 5.83
C ARG A 58 1.16 10.76 5.94
N HIS A 59 1.61 12.01 5.83
CA HIS A 59 0.81 13.18 6.16
C HIS A 59 -0.10 13.59 5.01
N ARG A 60 0.20 13.15 3.78
CA ARG A 60 -0.61 13.43 2.59
C ARG A 60 -1.55 12.28 2.23
N ALA A 61 -1.25 11.07 2.67
CA ALA A 61 -2.04 9.89 2.35
C ALA A 61 -3.53 10.07 2.70
N PRO A 62 -3.93 10.57 3.88
CA PRO A 62 -5.35 10.78 4.19
C PRO A 62 -6.09 11.66 3.19
N VAL A 63 -5.46 12.74 2.71
CA VAL A 63 -6.04 13.64 1.71
C VAL A 63 -6.23 12.90 0.38
N LEU A 64 -5.16 12.26 -0.12
CA LEU A 64 -5.18 11.51 -1.39
C LEU A 64 -6.22 10.36 -1.36
N ILE A 65 -6.41 9.75 -0.20
CA ILE A 65 -7.37 8.66 0.00
C ILE A 65 -8.79 9.17 -0.06
N CYS A 66 -9.12 10.26 0.64
CA CYS A 66 -10.47 10.82 0.58
C CYS A 66 -10.80 11.34 -0.82
N GLU A 67 -9.86 12.03 -1.49
CA GLU A 67 -10.00 12.43 -2.91
C GLU A 67 -10.26 11.22 -3.82
N LYS A 68 -9.56 10.10 -3.59
CA LYS A 68 -9.71 8.90 -4.41
C LYS A 68 -11.03 8.16 -4.17
N LEU A 69 -11.51 8.15 -2.93
CA LEU A 69 -12.74 7.45 -2.54
C LEU A 69 -14.00 8.24 -2.88
N ASP A 70 -13.96 9.57 -2.78
CA ASP A 70 -15.08 10.50 -2.97
C ASP A 70 -16.39 10.01 -2.33
N THR A 71 -16.30 9.58 -1.07
CA THR A 71 -17.45 9.05 -0.34
C THR A 71 -17.32 9.28 1.15
N HIS A 72 -18.40 9.02 1.88
CA HIS A 72 -18.36 9.06 3.34
C HIS A 72 -17.77 7.76 3.88
N VAL A 73 -16.69 7.88 4.65
CA VAL A 73 -16.05 6.74 5.33
C VAL A 73 -15.64 7.16 6.73
N GLU A 74 -15.91 6.31 7.70
CA GLU A 74 -15.54 6.50 9.10
C GLU A 74 -14.53 5.44 9.52
N ASN A 75 -13.57 5.85 10.35
CA ASN A 75 -12.57 4.97 10.98
C ASN A 75 -11.80 4.06 10.01
N LEU A 76 -11.49 4.54 8.81
CA LEU A 76 -10.76 3.77 7.81
C LEU A 76 -9.33 3.53 8.28
N LYS A 77 -8.98 2.25 8.47
CA LYS A 77 -7.62 1.79 8.69
C LYS A 77 -7.07 1.21 7.40
N LEU A 78 -5.79 1.45 7.14
CA LEU A 78 -5.12 0.91 5.97
C LEU A 78 -4.04 -0.10 6.33
N ALA A 79 -3.80 -1.00 5.38
CA ALA A 79 -2.65 -1.87 5.34
C ALA A 79 -1.91 -1.65 4.01
N ILE A 80 -0.57 -1.65 4.07
CA ILE A 80 0.29 -1.42 2.90
C ILE A 80 0.77 -2.77 2.37
N TYR A 81 0.55 -2.98 1.08
CA TYR A 81 0.93 -4.19 0.36
C TYR A 81 1.92 -3.87 -0.75
N THR A 82 2.76 -4.86 -1.05
CA THR A 82 3.69 -4.84 -2.16
C THR A 82 3.43 -6.01 -3.10
N LYS A 83 3.71 -5.80 -4.38
CA LYS A 83 3.70 -6.81 -5.43
C LYS A 83 5.02 -6.66 -6.17
N SER A 84 5.74 -7.75 -6.38
CA SER A 84 7.01 -7.74 -7.10
C SER A 84 6.90 -8.59 -8.36
N CYS A 85 7.64 -8.22 -9.40
CA CYS A 85 7.95 -9.10 -10.53
C CYS A 85 6.72 -9.61 -11.29
N ASP A 86 5.74 -8.73 -11.47
CA ASP A 86 4.49 -9.00 -12.18
C ASP A 86 3.71 -10.22 -11.65
N THR A 87 3.97 -10.64 -10.41
CA THR A 87 3.12 -11.60 -9.71
C THR A 87 1.74 -11.00 -9.48
N ASP A 88 0.71 -11.83 -9.37
CA ASP A 88 -0.65 -11.37 -9.00
C ASP A 88 -0.89 -11.37 -7.47
N LEU A 89 0.14 -11.72 -6.69
CA LEU A 89 0.03 -11.89 -5.25
C LEU A 89 0.49 -10.63 -4.50
N TRP A 90 -0.46 -10.02 -3.79
CA TRP A 90 -0.15 -8.94 -2.84
C TRP A 90 0.40 -9.49 -1.53
N MET A 91 1.56 -8.98 -1.12
CA MET A 91 2.20 -9.33 0.15
C MET A 91 2.11 -8.15 1.12
N HIS A 92 1.70 -8.43 2.35
CA HIS A 92 1.66 -7.40 3.40
C HIS A 92 3.07 -6.96 3.77
N THR A 93 3.31 -5.65 3.85
CA THR A 93 4.66 -5.10 4.10
C THR A 93 5.08 -5.14 5.58
N GLY A 94 4.16 -5.46 6.49
CA GLY A 94 4.43 -5.48 7.94
C GLY A 94 4.49 -4.10 8.60
N LEU A 95 4.18 -3.02 7.87
CA LEU A 95 4.19 -1.67 8.42
C LEU A 95 3.02 -1.48 9.39
N ALA A 96 3.29 -1.65 10.69
CA ALA A 96 2.28 -1.64 11.76
C ALA A 96 1.95 -0.25 12.34
N GLU A 97 2.57 0.83 11.85
CA GLU A 97 2.62 2.13 12.58
C GLU A 97 1.96 3.32 11.83
N TYR A 98 1.33 3.03 10.72
CA TYR A 98 0.59 3.96 9.89
C TYR A 98 -0.81 3.34 9.86
N ILE A 99 -1.89 3.95 10.31
CA ILE A 99 -2.35 5.31 10.10
C ILE A 99 -3.39 5.54 11.21
N GLU A 100 -3.40 6.73 11.81
CA GLU A 100 -4.60 7.17 12.54
C GLU A 100 -5.83 6.92 11.66
N PRO A 101 -6.99 6.56 12.25
CA PRO A 101 -8.19 6.32 11.45
C PRO A 101 -8.43 7.51 10.51
N ILE A 102 -8.64 7.22 9.23
CA ILE A 102 -8.99 8.23 8.23
C ILE A 102 -10.51 8.34 8.19
N CYS A 103 -11.01 9.57 8.26
CA CYS A 103 -12.42 9.86 8.04
C CYS A 103 -12.58 10.83 6.87
N CYS A 104 -13.52 10.49 5.99
CA CYS A 104 -13.79 11.21 4.76
C CYS A 104 -15.25 11.65 4.71
N ARG A 105 -15.47 12.87 4.21
CA ARG A 105 -16.79 13.38 3.83
C ARG A 105 -16.72 13.84 2.38
N GLY A 106 -16.98 12.91 1.46
CA GLY A 106 -16.64 13.08 0.04
C GLY A 106 -15.13 13.11 -0.12
N GLU A 107 -14.63 14.00 -0.97
CA GLU A 107 -13.19 14.20 -1.22
C GLU A 107 -12.40 14.77 -0.02
N LYS A 108 -13.09 15.22 1.05
CA LYS A 108 -12.45 15.95 2.16
C LYS A 108 -12.13 15.04 3.34
N ILE A 109 -10.90 15.15 3.83
CA ILE A 109 -10.51 14.64 5.16
C ILE A 109 -11.25 15.42 6.26
N VAL A 110 -11.76 14.69 7.24
CA VAL A 110 -12.34 15.23 8.48
C VAL A 110 -11.73 14.52 9.69
N THR A 111 -11.84 15.13 10.87
CA THR A 111 -11.50 14.45 12.12
C THR A 111 -12.48 13.30 12.34
N CYS A 112 -11.98 12.12 12.69
CA CYS A 112 -12.83 11.03 13.14
C CYS A 112 -13.45 11.38 14.49
N ASP A 113 -14.77 11.34 14.59
CA ASP A 113 -15.43 11.48 15.88
C ASP A 113 -15.13 10.23 16.71
N GLU A 114 -14.48 10.39 17.87
CA GLU A 114 -14.21 9.30 18.82
C GLU A 114 -15.48 8.75 19.50
N ALA A 115 -16.67 9.18 19.08
CA ALA A 115 -17.94 8.92 19.77
C ALA A 115 -19.06 8.48 18.81
N THR A 116 -19.00 7.22 18.38
CA THR A 116 -20.21 6.43 18.05
C THR A 116 -20.15 5.02 18.66
N SER A 117 -19.62 4.91 19.87
CA SER A 117 -20.17 3.96 20.85
C SER A 117 -21.44 4.60 21.41
N ILE A 118 -22.52 4.55 20.63
CA ILE A 118 -23.85 4.92 21.12
C ILE A 118 -24.16 3.96 22.25
N ILE A 119 -24.32 4.53 23.45
CA ILE A 119 -24.89 3.89 24.62
C ILE A 119 -26.30 3.43 24.21
N GLU A 120 -26.51 2.13 24.02
CA GLU A 120 -27.87 1.58 23.97
C GLU A 120 -28.46 1.66 25.38
N ASN A 121 -29.60 2.33 25.47
CA ASN A 121 -30.39 2.60 26.67
C ASN A 121 -31.05 1.33 27.23
#